data_AF-A0A7J5E6N0-F1
#
_entry.id   AF-A0A7J5E6N0-F1
#
_cell.length_a   1.000
_cell.length_b   1.000
_cell.length_c   1.000
_cell.angle_alpha   90.00
_cell.angle_beta   90.00
_cell.angle_gamma   90.00
#
_symmetry.space_group_name_H-M   'P 1'
#
loop_
_entity.id
_entity.type
_entity.pdbx_description
1 polymer ?
#
loop_
_entity_poly.entity_id
_entity_poly.type
_entity_poly.pdbx_seq_one_letter_code
_entity_poly.pdbx_strand_id
1 'polypeptide(L)'
;GGMAAFYASKKEEVHSDNFPLSDPLLNAISTPSQRAVIKYFLIVSALMLLQIILGVITAHYGVEGDAFYGIPVSEILPYSITRTWHTQLGIFWIATAWLATGLYIAPAVSGYEPKGQKLGVDILFGALLVVVLGSMFGQWLSVQHILPDDAWFLFGHSGYEYIDLGRFFQIALLVGLLLWLYLMVRAIKPALKKNDDQKPILTLFLISSIAIALFYFAALMYGKHTNLAIAEFWRWWVVHLWVEGFFEVFATVVISFLFVRLQLLNVKTAGQAVVLSATIFLSGGIIGTLHHLYFSGTPVFVLALGSVFSALEVVPLVFVGYEAWENIRLSRAKEWVQKYKWPIYFFVSVAFWKLVGAGLFGFMINPPIALYYMQGL
;
A
#
# COMPACT_ATOMS: atom_id res chain seq x y z
N GLY A 1 -19.78 3.63 19.04
CA GLY A 1 -21.13 3.34 19.53
C GLY A 1 -21.75 2.14 18.84
N GLY A 2 -22.40 2.34 17.68
CA GLY A 2 -23.13 1.28 16.96
C GLY A 2 -22.28 0.06 16.59
N MET A 3 -21.05 0.26 16.10
CA MET A 3 -20.13 -0.85 15.80
C MET A 3 -19.78 -1.66 17.06
N ALA A 4 -19.56 -1.01 18.21
CA ALA A 4 -19.30 -1.72 19.48
C ALA A 4 -20.50 -2.58 19.91
N ALA A 5 -21.72 -2.04 19.79
CA ALA A 5 -22.94 -2.80 20.08
C ALA A 5 -23.10 -4.00 19.13
N PHE A 6 -22.80 -3.82 17.84
CA PHE A 6 -22.80 -4.92 16.86
C PHE A 6 -21.80 -6.01 17.25
N TYR A 7 -20.54 -5.67 17.54
CA TYR A 7 -19.54 -6.64 17.98
C TYR A 7 -19.93 -7.34 19.28
N ALA A 8 -20.45 -6.61 20.27
CA ALA A 8 -20.89 -7.19 21.55
C ALA A 8 -22.11 -8.12 21.42
N SER A 9 -22.97 -7.91 20.42
CA SER A 9 -24.13 -8.77 20.14
C SER A 9 -23.77 -10.09 19.45
N LYS A 10 -22.57 -10.20 18.89
CA LYS A 10 -22.08 -11.46 18.32
C LYS A 10 -21.69 -12.38 19.48
N LYS A 11 -22.17 -13.63 19.47
CA LYS A 11 -21.67 -14.67 20.39
C LYS A 11 -20.17 -14.85 20.13
N GLU A 12 -19.37 -14.93 21.19
CA GLU A 12 -17.97 -15.35 21.07
C GLU A 12 -17.94 -16.68 20.32
N GLU A 13 -17.28 -16.71 19.16
CA GLU A 13 -16.95 -17.98 18.54
C GLU A 13 -16.01 -18.71 19.50
N VAL A 14 -16.41 -19.91 19.93
CA VAL A 14 -15.56 -20.80 20.72
C VAL A 14 -14.35 -21.12 19.84
N HIS A 15 -13.24 -20.42 20.06
CA HIS A 15 -11.97 -20.72 19.43
C HIS A 15 -11.59 -22.15 19.85
N SER A 16 -11.68 -23.12 18.94
CA SER A 16 -11.12 -24.43 19.21
C SER A 16 -9.61 -24.31 19.21
N ASP A 17 -8.95 -24.48 20.36
CA ASP A 17 -7.49 -24.44 20.52
C ASP A 17 -6.77 -25.65 19.85
N ASN A 18 -7.36 -26.23 18.81
CA ASN A 18 -6.80 -27.32 18.00
C ASN A 18 -5.81 -26.78 16.96
N PHE A 19 -4.75 -26.10 17.43
CA PHE A 19 -3.64 -25.68 16.59
C PHE A 19 -2.71 -26.86 16.26
N PRO A 20 -2.11 -26.91 15.07
CA PRO A 20 -1.24 -28.01 14.68
C PRO A 20 0.00 -28.07 15.58
N LEU A 21 0.49 -29.29 15.81
CA LEU A 21 1.67 -29.56 16.67
C LEU A 21 2.99 -29.14 16.01
N SER A 22 3.02 -29.00 14.68
CA SER A 22 4.19 -28.60 13.90
C SER A 22 3.81 -27.61 12.82
N ASP A 23 4.79 -26.87 12.32
CA ASP A 23 4.60 -25.83 11.30
C ASP A 23 4.08 -26.43 9.98
N PRO A 24 2.85 -26.07 9.54
CA PRO A 24 2.26 -26.59 8.30
C PRO A 24 3.03 -26.23 7.03
N LEU A 25 3.89 -25.21 7.08
CA LEU A 25 4.67 -24.73 5.94
C LEU A 25 6.09 -25.32 5.89
N LEU A 26 6.52 -26.08 6.90
CA LEU A 26 7.90 -26.55 7.03
C LEU A 26 8.38 -27.42 5.85
N ASN A 27 7.46 -28.16 5.23
CA ASN A 27 7.74 -29.04 4.07
C ASN A 27 7.29 -28.42 2.73
N ALA A 28 6.95 -27.13 2.69
CA ALA A 28 6.49 -26.49 1.47
C ALA A 28 7.66 -26.34 0.47
N ILE A 29 7.50 -26.93 -0.72
CA ILE A 29 8.48 -26.79 -1.81
C ILE A 29 8.28 -25.45 -2.50
N SER A 30 9.27 -24.56 -2.40
CA SER A 30 9.24 -23.25 -3.06
C SER A 30 9.40 -23.39 -4.59
N THR A 31 8.49 -22.79 -5.34
CA THR A 31 8.48 -22.80 -6.80
C THR A 31 9.56 -21.87 -7.39
N PRO A 32 9.92 -22.03 -8.69
CA PRO A 32 10.90 -21.15 -9.33
C PRO A 32 10.52 -19.67 -9.31
N SER A 33 9.24 -19.31 -9.49
CA SER A 33 8.78 -17.91 -9.38
C SER A 33 8.91 -17.38 -7.96
N GLN A 34 8.57 -18.16 -6.93
CA GLN A 34 8.72 -17.76 -5.53
C GLN A 34 10.18 -17.46 -5.17
N ARG A 35 11.13 -18.29 -5.63
CA ARG A 35 12.56 -18.04 -5.46
C ARG A 35 13.00 -16.76 -6.17
N ALA A 36 12.47 -16.50 -7.37
CA ALA A 36 12.77 -15.29 -8.12
C ALA A 36 12.23 -14.01 -7.43
N VAL A 37 11.18 -14.12 -6.62
CA VAL A 37 10.64 -12.99 -5.85
C VAL A 37 11.60 -12.54 -4.72
N ILE A 38 12.50 -13.40 -4.22
CA ILE A 38 13.43 -13.05 -3.12
C ILE A 38 14.23 -11.78 -3.42
N LYS A 39 14.67 -11.61 -4.68
CA LYS A 39 15.42 -10.42 -5.11
C LYS A 39 14.62 -9.12 -4.99
N TYR A 40 13.28 -9.18 -5.05
CA TYR A 40 12.43 -8.01 -4.81
C TYR A 40 12.57 -7.53 -3.39
N PHE A 41 12.51 -8.42 -2.40
CA PHE A 41 12.62 -8.03 -1.00
C PHE A 41 13.99 -7.41 -0.68
N LEU A 42 15.07 -7.88 -1.32
CA LEU A 42 16.39 -7.26 -1.19
C LEU A 42 16.39 -5.81 -1.72
N ILE A 43 15.82 -5.59 -2.91
CA ILE A 43 15.71 -4.24 -3.48
C ILE A 43 14.77 -3.36 -2.64
N VAL A 44 13.66 -3.89 -2.15
CA VAL A 44 12.75 -3.17 -1.25
C VAL A 44 13.51 -2.67 -0.02
N SER A 45 14.30 -3.52 0.63
CA SER A 45 15.12 -3.10 1.77
C SER A 45 16.14 -2.02 1.38
N ALA A 46 16.77 -2.13 0.21
CA ALA A 46 17.71 -1.11 -0.28
C ALA A 46 17.01 0.24 -0.56
N LEU A 47 15.83 0.22 -1.20
CA LEU A 47 15.04 1.42 -1.48
C LEU A 47 14.53 2.07 -0.20
N MET A 48 14.13 1.27 0.80
CA MET A 48 13.74 1.76 2.12
C MET A 48 14.90 2.46 2.83
N LEU A 49 16.12 1.87 2.80
CA LEU A 49 17.31 2.52 3.37
C LEU A 49 17.66 3.82 2.65
N LEU A 50 17.61 3.84 1.32
CA LEU A 50 17.82 5.04 0.52
C LEU A 50 16.79 6.14 0.85
N GLN A 51 15.52 5.74 1.01
CA GLN A 51 14.44 6.65 1.39
C GLN A 51 14.67 7.28 2.76
N ILE A 52 15.14 6.51 3.75
CA ILE A 52 15.52 7.02 5.08
C ILE A 52 16.66 8.03 4.97
N ILE A 53 17.71 7.72 4.22
CA ILE A 53 18.85 8.62 4.02
C ILE A 53 18.40 9.95 3.40
N LEU A 54 17.57 9.91 2.37
CA LEU A 54 17.01 11.11 1.74
C LEU A 54 16.11 11.91 2.68
N GLY A 55 15.41 11.22 3.59
CA GLY A 55 14.62 11.86 4.66
C GLY A 55 15.50 12.61 5.64
N VAL A 56 16.62 12.02 6.06
CA VAL A 56 17.62 12.66 6.92
C VAL A 56 18.18 13.92 6.26
N ILE A 57 18.58 13.84 4.98
CA ILE A 57 19.10 15.00 4.25
C ILE A 57 18.04 16.10 4.13
N THR A 58 16.81 15.73 3.75
CA THR A 58 15.70 16.68 3.61
C THR A 58 15.37 17.39 4.92
N ALA A 59 15.37 16.65 6.04
CA ALA A 59 15.14 17.23 7.36
C ALA A 59 16.30 18.16 7.78
N HIS A 60 17.53 17.80 7.43
CA HIS A 60 18.73 18.58 7.75
C HIS A 60 18.74 19.96 7.08
N TYR A 61 18.25 20.05 5.84
CA TYR A 61 18.06 21.34 5.17
C TYR A 61 17.10 22.28 5.92
N GLY A 62 16.16 21.76 6.71
CA GLY A 62 15.31 22.55 7.60
C GLY A 62 16.06 23.21 8.77
N VAL A 63 17.30 22.78 9.05
CA VAL A 63 18.15 23.28 10.14
C VAL A 63 19.30 24.14 9.61
N GLU A 64 20.02 23.65 8.59
CA GLU A 64 21.25 24.30 8.08
C GLU A 64 21.03 25.09 6.78
N GLY A 65 19.86 24.99 6.14
CA GLY A 65 19.58 25.65 4.87
C GLY A 65 20.17 24.87 3.69
N ASP A 66 21.17 25.44 3.01
CA ASP A 66 21.69 24.91 1.74
C ASP A 66 22.91 23.98 1.90
N ALA A 67 23.38 23.75 3.13
CA ALA A 67 24.54 22.92 3.41
C ALA A 67 24.19 21.66 4.23
N PHE A 68 25.07 20.67 4.18
CA PHE A 68 25.01 19.46 5.00
C PHE A 68 26.35 19.33 5.76
N TYR A 69 26.40 19.81 6.99
CA TYR A 69 27.62 19.92 7.80
C TYR A 69 28.73 20.72 7.10
N GLY A 70 28.37 21.86 6.50
CA GLY A 70 29.28 22.72 5.74
C GLY A 70 29.59 22.24 4.31
N ILE A 71 29.09 21.08 3.89
CA ILE A 71 29.25 20.56 2.53
C ILE A 71 28.08 21.08 1.68
N PRO A 72 28.31 21.72 0.51
CA PRO A 72 27.25 22.28 -0.34
C PRO A 72 26.56 21.17 -1.17
N VAL A 73 25.92 20.21 -0.49
CA VAL A 73 25.23 19.08 -1.14
C VAL A 73 24.06 19.55 -2.01
N SER A 74 23.47 20.70 -1.69
CA SER A 74 22.34 21.30 -2.42
C SER A 74 22.63 21.63 -3.88
N GLU A 75 23.89 21.86 -4.26
CA GLU A 75 24.29 22.10 -5.65
C GLU A 75 23.96 20.90 -6.56
N ILE A 76 24.05 19.69 -6.01
CA ILE A 76 23.78 18.44 -6.74
C ILE A 76 22.41 17.88 -6.37
N LEU A 77 22.07 17.89 -5.08
CA LEU A 77 20.84 17.32 -4.51
C LEU A 77 20.09 18.38 -3.70
N PRO A 78 19.41 19.33 -4.36
CA PRO A 78 18.64 20.35 -3.67
C PRO A 78 17.46 19.75 -2.89
N TYR A 79 16.92 20.53 -1.94
CA TYR A 79 15.78 20.13 -1.10
C TYR A 79 14.61 19.55 -1.91
N SER A 80 14.28 20.16 -3.05
CA SER A 80 13.20 19.69 -3.92
C SER A 80 13.43 18.26 -4.39
N ILE A 81 14.66 17.90 -4.80
CA ILE A 81 14.98 16.53 -5.23
C ILE A 81 14.99 15.56 -4.06
N THR A 82 15.64 15.91 -2.94
CA THR A 82 15.71 14.99 -1.80
C THR A 82 14.32 14.71 -1.23
N ARG A 83 13.45 15.73 -1.16
CA ARG A 83 12.04 15.60 -0.77
C ARG A 83 11.27 14.74 -1.76
N THR A 84 11.36 15.03 -3.06
CA THR A 84 10.66 14.28 -4.11
C THR A 84 11.06 12.81 -4.09
N TRP A 85 12.35 12.50 -4.03
CA TRP A 85 12.80 11.12 -3.97
C TRP A 85 12.41 10.44 -2.66
N HIS A 86 12.41 11.15 -1.53
CA HIS A 86 11.96 10.61 -0.25
C HIS A 86 10.48 10.20 -0.27
N THR A 87 9.59 11.07 -0.75
CA THR A 87 8.15 10.78 -0.82
C THR A 87 7.84 9.72 -1.87
N GLN A 88 8.46 9.81 -3.05
CA GLN A 88 8.27 8.85 -4.13
C GLN A 88 8.78 7.46 -3.76
N LEU A 89 9.98 7.34 -3.17
CA LEU A 89 10.47 6.04 -2.72
C LEU A 89 9.61 5.47 -1.60
N GLY A 90 9.02 6.32 -0.75
CA GLY A 90 8.04 5.93 0.26
C GLY A 90 6.86 5.15 -0.33
N ILE A 91 6.43 5.49 -1.55
CA ILE A 91 5.43 4.72 -2.29
C ILE A 91 6.07 3.48 -2.94
N PHE A 92 7.19 3.65 -3.63
CA PHE A 92 7.74 2.58 -4.46
C PHE A 92 8.17 1.34 -3.68
N TRP A 93 8.87 1.48 -2.55
CA TRP A 93 9.32 0.29 -1.82
C TRP A 93 8.14 -0.43 -1.16
N ILE A 94 7.14 0.31 -0.65
CA ILE A 94 5.93 -0.27 -0.04
C ILE A 94 5.11 -1.00 -1.10
N ALA A 95 4.82 -0.36 -2.23
CA ALA A 95 4.08 -0.98 -3.33
C ALA A 95 4.82 -2.21 -3.86
N THR A 96 6.14 -2.12 -4.05
CA THR A 96 6.97 -3.25 -4.52
C THR A 96 6.97 -4.42 -3.54
N ALA A 97 6.97 -4.16 -2.22
CA ALA A 97 6.82 -5.20 -1.20
C ALA A 97 5.49 -5.95 -1.33
N TRP A 98 4.38 -5.23 -1.52
CA TRP A 98 3.07 -5.86 -1.70
C TRP A 98 2.93 -6.60 -3.01
N LEU A 99 3.46 -6.05 -4.11
CA LEU A 99 3.52 -6.74 -5.40
C LEU A 99 4.32 -8.04 -5.29
N ALA A 100 5.50 -7.99 -4.65
CA ALA A 100 6.34 -9.15 -4.38
C ALA A 100 5.61 -10.19 -3.52
N THR A 101 4.96 -9.75 -2.44
CA THR A 101 4.16 -10.60 -1.56
C THR A 101 3.03 -11.28 -2.33
N GLY A 102 2.33 -10.56 -3.20
CA GLY A 102 1.31 -11.13 -4.08
C GLY A 102 1.86 -12.23 -4.99
N LEU A 103 2.98 -11.95 -5.67
CA LEU A 103 3.64 -12.91 -6.56
C LEU A 103 4.15 -14.15 -5.81
N TYR A 104 4.56 -14.00 -4.55
CA TYR A 104 4.99 -15.11 -3.70
C TYR A 104 3.81 -15.97 -3.24
N ILE A 105 2.71 -15.32 -2.86
CA ILE A 105 1.52 -15.99 -2.31
C ILE A 105 0.68 -16.65 -3.40
N ALA A 106 0.58 -16.06 -4.59
CA ALA A 106 -0.32 -16.57 -5.64
C ALA A 106 -0.03 -18.04 -6.08
N PRO A 107 1.23 -18.48 -6.26
CA PRO A 107 1.55 -19.90 -6.47
C PRO A 107 1.33 -20.75 -5.20
N ALA A 108 1.60 -20.21 -4.01
CA ALA A 108 1.40 -20.91 -2.74
C ALA A 108 -0.08 -21.24 -2.47
N VAL A 109 -0.97 -20.32 -2.87
CA VAL A 109 -2.42 -20.46 -2.82
C VAL A 109 -2.88 -21.54 -3.79
N SER A 110 -2.47 -21.43 -5.05
CA SER A 110 -3.03 -22.25 -6.11
C SER A 110 -2.46 -23.66 -6.16
N GLY A 111 -1.28 -23.86 -5.56
CA GLY A 111 -0.48 -25.07 -5.72
C GLY A 111 -0.04 -25.28 -7.17
N TYR A 112 -0.04 -24.21 -7.98
CA TYR A 112 0.22 -24.27 -9.41
C TYR A 112 1.22 -23.20 -9.82
N GLU A 113 2.26 -23.62 -10.54
CA GLU A 113 3.25 -22.74 -11.16
C GLU A 113 2.93 -22.60 -12.67
N PRO A 114 2.44 -21.42 -13.13
CA PRO A 114 2.20 -21.20 -14.55
C PRO A 114 3.48 -21.29 -15.40
N LYS A 115 3.37 -21.81 -16.63
CA LYS A 115 4.51 -21.84 -17.57
C LYS A 115 5.06 -20.44 -17.83
N GLY A 116 6.36 -20.23 -17.64
CA GLY A 116 7.00 -18.92 -17.82
C GLY A 116 6.70 -17.90 -16.71
N GLN A 117 6.13 -18.31 -15.57
CA GLN A 117 5.85 -17.40 -14.46
C GLN A 117 7.12 -16.72 -13.92
N LYS A 118 8.20 -17.49 -13.70
CA LYS A 118 9.51 -16.95 -13.32
C LYS A 118 10.00 -15.86 -14.28
N LEU A 119 9.91 -16.09 -15.59
CA LEU A 119 10.34 -15.11 -16.59
C LEU A 119 9.51 -13.82 -16.49
N GLY A 120 8.19 -13.93 -16.32
CA GLY A 120 7.33 -12.77 -16.11
C GLY A 120 7.68 -11.98 -14.85
N VAL A 121 7.98 -12.68 -13.75
CA VAL A 121 8.49 -12.07 -12.51
C VAL A 121 9.83 -11.38 -12.75
N ASP A 122 10.74 -11.99 -13.52
CA ASP A 122 12.03 -11.37 -13.83
C ASP A 122 11.91 -10.12 -14.71
N ILE A 123 11.01 -10.14 -15.71
CA ILE A 123 10.72 -9.00 -16.58
C ILE A 123 10.10 -7.86 -15.77
N LEU A 124 9.10 -8.16 -14.95
CA LEU A 124 8.45 -7.16 -14.10
C LEU A 124 9.46 -6.50 -13.15
N PHE A 125 10.38 -7.29 -12.59
CA PHE A 125 11.45 -6.76 -11.73
C PHE A 125 12.32 -5.74 -12.47
N GLY A 126 12.77 -6.07 -13.67
CA GLY A 126 13.54 -5.15 -14.51
C GLY A 126 12.74 -3.89 -14.87
N ALA A 127 11.45 -4.05 -15.22
CA ALA A 127 10.58 -2.92 -15.55
C ALA A 127 10.41 -1.96 -14.36
N LEU A 128 10.21 -2.47 -13.14
CA LEU A 128 10.11 -1.64 -11.94
C LEU A 128 11.42 -0.90 -11.66
N LEU A 129 12.58 -1.54 -11.82
CA LEU A 129 13.87 -0.87 -11.67
C LEU A 129 14.06 0.28 -12.68
N VAL A 130 13.68 0.05 -13.94
CA VAL A 130 13.73 1.08 -14.98
C VAL A 130 12.81 2.26 -14.63
N VAL A 131 11.60 1.99 -14.13
CA VAL A 131 10.68 3.04 -13.70
C VAL A 131 11.24 3.83 -12.52
N VAL A 132 11.72 3.16 -11.46
CA VAL A 132 12.23 3.82 -10.26
C VAL A 132 13.47 4.66 -10.59
N LEU A 133 14.51 4.04 -11.16
CA LEU A 133 15.77 4.73 -11.42
C LEU A 133 15.63 5.75 -12.55
N GLY A 134 14.85 5.42 -13.59
CA GLY A 134 14.59 6.32 -14.71
C GLY A 134 13.81 7.56 -14.29
N SER A 135 12.74 7.41 -13.49
CA SER A 135 11.98 8.56 -12.99
C SER A 135 12.79 9.43 -12.05
N MET A 136 13.57 8.85 -11.13
CA MET A 136 14.46 9.60 -10.25
C MET A 136 15.49 10.41 -11.04
N PHE A 137 16.15 9.77 -12.00
CA PHE A 137 17.12 10.44 -12.87
C PHE A 137 16.47 11.55 -13.71
N GLY A 138 15.29 11.27 -14.27
CA GLY A 138 14.50 12.25 -15.01
C GLY A 138 14.12 13.48 -14.17
N GLN A 139 13.66 13.26 -12.95
CA GLN A 139 13.36 14.34 -11.98
C GLN A 139 14.59 15.20 -11.71
N TRP A 140 15.75 14.57 -11.49
CA TRP A 140 17.01 15.28 -11.29
C TRP A 140 17.40 16.14 -12.49
N LEU A 141 17.36 15.58 -13.70
CA LEU A 141 17.63 16.35 -14.94
C LEU A 141 16.65 17.52 -15.11
N SER A 142 15.39 17.33 -14.70
CA SER A 142 14.36 18.36 -14.76
C SER A 142 14.64 19.53 -13.81
N VAL A 143 14.99 19.24 -12.55
CA VAL A 143 15.27 20.27 -11.54
C VAL A 143 16.60 20.97 -11.81
N GLN A 144 17.57 20.27 -12.39
CA GLN A 144 18.85 20.85 -12.81
C GLN A 144 18.76 21.65 -14.13
N HIS A 145 17.56 21.83 -14.69
CA HIS A 145 17.32 22.56 -15.95
C HIS A 145 18.10 22.00 -17.16
N ILE A 146 18.39 20.69 -17.16
CA ILE A 146 19.10 20.01 -18.25
C ILE A 146 18.12 19.52 -19.33
N LEU A 147 16.87 19.23 -18.95
CA LEU A 147 15.84 18.81 -19.91
C LEU A 147 15.34 20.01 -20.75
N PRO A 148 15.11 19.80 -22.06
CA PRO A 148 14.53 20.82 -22.93
C PRO A 148 13.05 21.12 -22.59
N ASP A 149 12.60 22.32 -22.98
CA ASP A 149 11.38 23.02 -22.51
C ASP A 149 10.14 22.18 -22.21
N ASP A 150 9.77 21.22 -23.06
CA ASP A 150 8.54 20.43 -22.89
C ASP A 150 8.79 18.99 -22.44
N ALA A 151 10.05 18.55 -22.38
CA ALA A 151 10.40 17.18 -22.04
C ALA A 151 10.20 16.88 -20.55
N TRP A 152 10.17 17.90 -19.67
CA TRP A 152 10.00 17.72 -18.23
C TRP A 152 8.68 17.01 -17.86
N PHE A 153 7.59 17.27 -18.60
CA PHE A 153 6.30 16.65 -18.27
C PHE A 153 6.29 15.16 -18.64
N LEU A 154 7.02 14.77 -19.68
CA LEU A 154 7.10 13.39 -20.14
C LEU A 154 8.14 12.58 -19.36
N PHE A 155 9.35 13.10 -19.22
CA PHE A 155 10.50 12.37 -18.68
C PHE A 155 11.09 12.99 -17.41
N GLY A 156 10.61 14.14 -16.97
CA GLY A 156 11.15 14.89 -15.85
C GLY A 156 10.27 14.85 -14.61
N HIS A 157 10.08 16.03 -14.01
CA HIS A 157 9.37 16.23 -12.76
C HIS A 157 7.97 16.83 -13.01
N SER A 158 6.90 16.10 -12.69
CA SER A 158 5.52 16.55 -12.94
C SER A 158 5.09 17.75 -12.07
N GLY A 159 5.70 17.89 -10.89
CA GLY A 159 5.46 18.99 -9.96
C GLY A 159 4.34 18.74 -8.95
N TYR A 160 3.71 17.56 -9.01
CA TYR A 160 2.63 17.16 -8.09
C TYR A 160 3.14 16.09 -7.13
N GLU A 161 3.17 16.43 -5.85
CA GLU A 161 3.63 15.52 -4.79
C GLU A 161 2.91 14.16 -4.85
N TYR A 162 3.69 13.10 -4.67
CA TYR A 162 3.32 11.67 -4.74
C TYR A 162 3.10 11.13 -6.15
N ILE A 163 2.99 11.99 -7.16
CA ILE A 163 2.91 11.63 -8.57
C ILE A 163 3.95 12.41 -9.39
N ASP A 164 5.10 12.68 -8.75
CA ASP A 164 6.19 13.53 -9.24
C ASP A 164 6.86 13.00 -10.51
N LEU A 165 6.76 11.69 -10.77
CA LEU A 165 7.36 11.07 -11.95
C LEU A 165 6.70 11.56 -13.24
N GLY A 166 7.53 11.80 -14.26
CA GLY A 166 7.06 12.19 -15.60
C GLY A 166 6.07 11.19 -16.21
N ARG A 167 5.23 11.68 -17.14
CA ARG A 167 4.12 10.93 -17.76
C ARG A 167 4.55 9.61 -18.38
N PHE A 168 5.72 9.54 -19.01
CA PHE A 168 6.27 8.31 -19.58
C PHE A 168 6.44 7.24 -18.50
N PHE A 169 7.03 7.61 -17.37
CA PHE A 169 7.25 6.68 -16.25
C PHE A 169 5.94 6.29 -15.57
N GLN A 170 4.94 7.17 -15.54
CA GLN A 170 3.61 6.82 -15.02
C GLN A 170 2.92 5.78 -15.90
N ILE A 171 2.99 5.95 -17.23
CA ILE A 171 2.48 4.96 -18.19
C ILE A 171 3.25 3.64 -18.05
N ALA A 172 4.58 3.70 -17.94
CA ALA A 172 5.40 2.51 -17.75
C ALA A 172 5.07 1.79 -16.43
N LEU A 173 4.81 2.53 -15.34
CA LEU A 173 4.36 1.96 -14.07
C LEU A 173 3.00 1.27 -14.23
N LEU A 174 2.05 1.90 -14.93
CA LEU A 174 0.75 1.31 -15.21
C LEU A 174 0.89 0.00 -16.01
N VAL A 175 1.73 -0.01 -17.04
CA VAL A 175 2.03 -1.24 -17.80
C VAL A 175 2.65 -2.31 -16.90
N GLY A 176 3.55 -1.93 -15.99
CA GLY A 176 4.10 -2.82 -14.97
C GLY A 176 3.03 -3.40 -14.04
N LEU A 177 2.08 -2.59 -13.58
CA LEU A 177 0.96 -3.02 -12.75
C LEU A 177 0.00 -3.95 -13.50
N LEU A 178 -0.25 -3.71 -14.78
CA LEU A 178 -1.05 -4.60 -15.63
C LEU A 178 -0.33 -5.93 -15.89
N LEU A 179 0.98 -5.91 -16.09
CA LEU A 179 1.80 -7.12 -16.19
C LEU A 179 1.75 -7.90 -14.87
N TRP A 180 1.88 -7.21 -13.73
CA TRP A 180 1.74 -7.82 -12.41
C TRP A 180 0.36 -8.48 -12.24
N LEU A 181 -0.72 -7.76 -12.57
CA LEU A 181 -2.07 -8.31 -12.50
C LEU A 181 -2.23 -9.56 -13.38
N TYR A 182 -1.67 -9.54 -14.59
CA TYR A 182 -1.67 -10.70 -15.47
C TYR A 182 -0.98 -11.91 -14.82
N LEU A 183 0.17 -11.71 -14.16
CA LEU A 183 0.88 -12.78 -13.43
C LEU A 183 0.07 -13.30 -12.24
N MET A 184 -0.61 -12.41 -11.50
CA MET A 184 -1.50 -12.75 -10.39
C MET A 184 -2.68 -13.59 -10.85
N VAL A 185 -3.41 -13.13 -11.88
CA VAL A 185 -4.57 -13.82 -12.46
C VAL A 185 -4.19 -15.22 -12.91
N ARG A 186 -3.06 -15.38 -13.60
CA ARG A 186 -2.59 -16.68 -14.09
C ARG A 186 -2.30 -17.67 -12.98
N ALA A 187 -1.70 -17.22 -11.90
CA ALA A 187 -1.40 -18.05 -10.74
C ALA A 187 -2.67 -18.39 -9.94
N ILE A 188 -3.61 -17.45 -9.78
CA ILE A 188 -4.81 -17.65 -8.93
C ILE A 188 -5.94 -18.39 -9.65
N LYS A 189 -6.10 -18.21 -10.98
CA LYS A 189 -7.22 -18.75 -11.77
C LYS A 189 -7.49 -20.25 -11.58
N PRO A 190 -6.49 -21.15 -11.50
CA PRO A 190 -6.73 -22.57 -11.23
C PRO A 190 -7.37 -22.83 -9.86
N ALA A 191 -7.00 -22.05 -8.84
CA ALA A 191 -7.55 -22.17 -7.48
C ALA A 191 -9.03 -21.76 -7.46
N LEU A 192 -9.37 -20.65 -8.11
CA LEU A 192 -10.75 -20.16 -8.18
C LEU A 192 -11.72 -21.14 -8.86
N LYS A 193 -11.23 -21.99 -9.77
CA LYS A 193 -12.05 -23.01 -10.43
C LYS A 193 -12.42 -24.20 -9.53
N LYS A 194 -11.69 -24.43 -8.43
CA LYS A 194 -11.93 -25.56 -7.52
C LYS A 194 -13.20 -25.40 -6.68
N ASN A 195 -13.76 -24.18 -6.57
CA ASN A 195 -15.00 -23.88 -5.83
C ASN A 195 -15.01 -24.43 -4.39
N ASP A 196 -13.91 -24.28 -3.65
CA ASP A 196 -13.80 -24.67 -2.24
C ASP A 196 -14.10 -23.49 -1.28
N ASP A 197 -14.02 -23.76 0.03
CA ASP A 197 -14.25 -22.76 1.09
C ASP A 197 -13.26 -21.58 1.06
N GLN A 198 -12.14 -21.68 0.34
CA GLN A 198 -11.18 -20.59 0.21
C GLN A 198 -11.61 -19.57 -0.84
N LYS A 199 -12.56 -19.92 -1.72
CA LYS A 199 -13.02 -19.08 -2.83
C LYS A 199 -13.37 -17.64 -2.42
N PRO A 200 -14.05 -17.33 -1.29
CA PRO A 200 -14.33 -15.95 -0.91
C PRO A 200 -13.06 -15.12 -0.69
N ILE A 201 -12.09 -15.65 0.07
CA ILE A 201 -10.79 -14.99 0.32
C ILE A 201 -10.02 -14.80 -0.99
N LEU A 202 -9.99 -15.82 -1.84
CA LEU A 202 -9.30 -15.77 -3.14
C LEU A 202 -9.96 -14.81 -4.13
N THR A 203 -11.28 -14.72 -4.09
CA THR A 203 -12.05 -13.77 -4.91
C THR A 203 -11.73 -12.35 -4.48
N LEU A 204 -11.73 -12.07 -3.17
CA LEU A 204 -11.39 -10.76 -2.65
C LEU A 204 -9.93 -10.40 -2.91
N PHE A 205 -9.02 -11.38 -2.83
CA PHE A 205 -7.60 -11.20 -3.19
C PHE A 205 -7.43 -10.81 -4.66
N LEU A 206 -8.20 -11.43 -5.55
CA LEU A 206 -8.19 -11.08 -6.97
C LEU A 206 -8.82 -9.71 -7.22
N ILE A 207 -9.95 -9.39 -6.58
CA ILE A 207 -10.62 -8.09 -6.69
C ILE A 207 -9.69 -6.97 -6.22
N SER A 208 -9.03 -7.12 -5.08
CA SER A 208 -8.09 -6.11 -4.58
C SER A 208 -6.86 -5.99 -5.48
N SER A 209 -6.36 -7.10 -6.04
CA SER A 209 -5.29 -7.05 -7.06
C SER A 209 -5.72 -6.28 -8.31
N ILE A 210 -6.94 -6.51 -8.80
CA ILE A 210 -7.50 -5.77 -9.94
C ILE A 210 -7.60 -4.28 -9.60
N ALA A 211 -8.10 -3.95 -8.40
CA ALA A 211 -8.23 -2.57 -7.95
C ALA A 211 -6.87 -1.86 -7.89
N ILE A 212 -5.83 -2.49 -7.32
CA ILE A 212 -4.46 -1.96 -7.33
C ILE A 212 -3.98 -1.70 -8.75
N ALA A 213 -4.17 -2.61 -9.70
CA ALA A 213 -3.64 -2.38 -11.04
C ALA A 213 -4.42 -1.32 -11.82
N LEU A 214 -5.75 -1.32 -11.72
CA LEU A 214 -6.61 -0.47 -12.55
C LEU A 214 -6.81 0.93 -11.99
N PHE A 215 -6.84 1.13 -10.67
CA PHE A 215 -7.08 2.48 -10.14
C PHE A 215 -5.89 3.43 -10.32
N TYR A 216 -4.69 2.90 -10.60
CA TYR A 216 -3.56 3.74 -11.00
C TYR A 216 -3.81 4.47 -12.35
N PHE A 217 -4.79 4.06 -13.17
CA PHE A 217 -5.21 4.84 -14.34
C PHE A 217 -5.64 6.27 -13.97
N ALA A 218 -6.11 6.53 -12.74
CA ALA A 218 -6.45 7.86 -12.26
C ALA A 218 -5.25 8.83 -12.36
N ALA A 219 -4.02 8.34 -12.23
CA ALA A 219 -2.80 9.14 -12.41
C ALA A 219 -2.71 9.75 -13.81
N LEU A 220 -3.39 9.18 -14.81
CA LEU A 220 -3.36 9.61 -16.22
C LEU A 220 -4.46 10.61 -16.59
N MET A 221 -5.34 10.96 -15.65
CA MET A 221 -6.54 11.76 -15.90
C MET A 221 -6.32 13.28 -15.88
N TYR A 222 -5.08 13.74 -15.68
CA TYR A 222 -4.69 15.15 -15.76
C TYR A 222 -3.61 15.36 -16.82
N GLY A 223 -3.54 16.56 -17.39
CA GLY A 223 -2.54 16.99 -18.37
C GLY A 223 -1.72 18.18 -17.89
N LYS A 224 -0.81 18.66 -18.74
CA LYS A 224 0.09 19.80 -18.46
C LYS A 224 -0.67 21.10 -18.13
N HIS A 225 -1.87 21.28 -18.70
CA HIS A 225 -2.66 22.50 -18.58
C HIS A 225 -4.05 22.27 -17.96
N THR A 226 -4.21 21.19 -17.20
CA THR A 226 -5.46 20.91 -16.48
C THR A 226 -5.64 21.90 -15.33
N ASN A 227 -6.90 22.30 -15.07
CA ASN A 227 -7.22 23.13 -13.91
C ASN A 227 -6.74 22.45 -12.62
N LEU A 228 -6.14 23.23 -11.71
CA LEU A 228 -5.51 22.69 -10.50
C LEU A 228 -6.49 21.90 -9.62
N ALA A 229 -7.74 22.36 -9.46
CA ALA A 229 -8.74 21.65 -8.66
C ALA A 229 -9.08 20.26 -9.25
N ILE A 230 -9.06 20.14 -10.58
CA ILE A 230 -9.27 18.86 -11.29
C ILE A 230 -8.03 17.96 -11.16
N ALA A 231 -6.83 18.53 -11.25
CA ALA A 231 -5.59 17.79 -11.06
C ALA A 231 -5.48 17.24 -9.62
N GLU A 232 -5.81 18.06 -8.62
CA GLU A 232 -5.88 17.66 -7.20
C GLU A 232 -6.91 16.55 -6.98
N PHE A 233 -8.11 16.66 -7.55
CA PHE A 233 -9.12 15.60 -7.49
C PHE A 233 -8.55 14.25 -7.95
N TRP A 234 -7.94 14.18 -9.13
CA TRP A 234 -7.36 12.92 -9.64
C TRP A 234 -6.10 12.48 -8.90
N ARG A 235 -5.32 13.41 -8.37
CA ARG A 235 -4.15 13.10 -7.53
C ARG A 235 -4.57 12.34 -6.28
N TRP A 236 -5.64 12.76 -5.60
CA TRP A 236 -6.11 12.10 -4.38
C TRP A 236 -6.78 10.74 -4.63
N TRP A 237 -7.27 10.48 -5.85
CA TRP A 237 -7.63 9.11 -6.25
C TRP A 237 -6.43 8.16 -6.26
N VAL A 238 -5.24 8.65 -6.56
CA VAL A 238 -4.01 7.85 -6.51
C VAL A 238 -3.46 7.79 -5.08
N VAL A 239 -3.40 8.91 -4.39
CA VAL A 239 -2.74 8.97 -3.08
C VAL A 239 -3.63 8.36 -1.99
N HIS A 240 -4.84 8.85 -1.80
CA HIS A 240 -5.72 8.33 -0.76
C HIS A 240 -6.36 7.02 -1.21
N LEU A 241 -7.10 7.01 -2.33
CA LEU A 241 -7.86 5.81 -2.66
C LEU A 241 -6.98 4.62 -3.09
N TRP A 242 -5.93 4.85 -3.89
CA TRP A 242 -5.05 3.77 -4.33
C TRP A 242 -4.00 3.34 -3.31
N VAL A 243 -3.28 4.27 -2.64
CA VAL A 243 -2.30 3.89 -1.61
C VAL A 243 -2.98 3.43 -0.32
N GLU A 244 -3.91 4.21 0.23
CA GLU A 244 -4.56 3.92 1.51
C GLU A 244 -5.67 2.87 1.34
N GLY A 245 -6.59 3.11 0.41
CA GLY A 245 -7.76 2.27 0.16
C GLY A 245 -7.42 0.82 -0.22
N PHE A 246 -6.84 0.62 -1.41
CA PHE A 246 -6.73 -0.73 -1.98
C PHE A 246 -5.58 -1.57 -1.40
N PHE A 247 -4.44 -0.97 -1.01
CA PHE A 247 -3.38 -1.73 -0.35
C PHE A 247 -3.79 -2.21 1.03
N GLU A 248 -4.63 -1.47 1.78
CA GLU A 248 -5.15 -1.95 3.06
C GLU A 248 -6.02 -3.20 2.90
N VAL A 249 -6.94 -3.19 1.93
CA VAL A 249 -7.76 -4.37 1.64
C VAL A 249 -6.88 -5.54 1.19
N PHE A 250 -5.91 -5.29 0.31
CA PHE A 250 -4.98 -6.32 -0.16
C PHE A 250 -4.14 -6.91 0.97
N ALA A 251 -3.55 -6.08 1.82
CA ALA A 251 -2.76 -6.48 2.98
C ALA A 251 -3.59 -7.32 3.97
N THR A 252 -4.82 -6.88 4.26
CA THR A 252 -5.74 -7.59 5.16
C THR A 252 -6.07 -8.99 4.62
N VAL A 253 -6.34 -9.12 3.32
CA VAL A 253 -6.59 -10.41 2.67
C VAL A 253 -5.36 -11.32 2.74
N VAL A 254 -4.18 -10.77 2.46
CA VAL A 254 -2.90 -11.50 2.51
C VAL A 254 -2.60 -12.02 3.92
N ILE A 255 -2.71 -11.16 4.93
CA ILE A 255 -2.44 -11.51 6.34
C ILE A 255 -3.42 -12.59 6.81
N SER A 256 -4.71 -12.40 6.52
CA SER A 256 -5.74 -13.38 6.82
C SER A 256 -5.45 -14.73 6.15
N PHE A 257 -5.04 -14.72 4.88
CA PHE A 257 -4.64 -15.93 4.18
C PHE A 257 -3.43 -16.62 4.82
N LEU A 258 -2.41 -15.87 5.25
CA LEU A 258 -1.25 -16.44 5.94
C LEU A 258 -1.65 -17.15 7.23
N PHE A 259 -2.50 -16.53 8.06
CA PHE A 259 -3.00 -17.16 9.29
C PHE A 259 -3.88 -18.40 9.02
N VAL A 260 -4.70 -18.37 7.97
CA VAL A 260 -5.46 -19.54 7.53
C VAL A 260 -4.54 -20.68 7.08
N ARG A 261 -3.45 -20.38 6.36
CA ARG A 261 -2.46 -21.39 5.91
C ARG A 261 -1.64 -21.98 7.05
N LEU A 262 -1.36 -21.18 8.07
CA LEU A 262 -0.76 -21.63 9.33
C LEU A 262 -1.75 -22.41 10.21
N GLN A 263 -3.01 -22.56 9.77
CA GLN A 263 -4.10 -23.21 10.51
C GLN A 263 -4.36 -22.56 11.87
N LEU A 264 -4.12 -21.25 11.96
CA LEU A 264 -4.37 -20.45 13.15
C LEU A 264 -5.76 -19.81 13.12
N LEU A 265 -6.37 -19.69 11.93
CA LEU A 265 -7.73 -19.20 11.74
C LEU A 265 -8.56 -20.16 10.88
N ASN A 266 -9.86 -20.23 11.17
CA ASN A 266 -10.81 -20.94 10.33
C ASN A 266 -11.04 -20.15 9.03
N VAL A 267 -11.01 -20.85 7.88
CA VAL A 267 -11.19 -20.26 6.54
C VAL A 267 -12.50 -19.44 6.44
N LYS A 268 -13.60 -19.96 7.00
CA LYS A 268 -14.93 -19.34 6.90
C LYS A 268 -15.02 -18.05 7.73
N THR A 269 -14.61 -18.10 8.99
CA THR A 269 -14.58 -16.94 9.88
C THR A 269 -13.64 -15.87 9.32
N ALA A 270 -12.45 -16.28 8.89
CA ALA A 270 -11.46 -15.39 8.27
C ALA A 270 -12.02 -14.71 7.01
N GLY A 271 -12.70 -15.45 6.13
CA GLY A 271 -13.31 -14.89 4.94
C GLY A 271 -14.41 -13.87 5.24
N GLN A 272 -15.28 -14.17 6.21
CA GLN A 272 -16.34 -13.24 6.63
C GLN A 272 -15.77 -11.97 7.28
N ALA A 273 -14.76 -12.11 8.13
CA ALA A 273 -14.10 -10.99 8.80
C ALA A 273 -13.43 -10.05 7.78
N VAL A 274 -12.72 -10.59 6.79
CA VAL A 274 -12.04 -9.78 5.78
C VAL A 274 -13.06 -9.06 4.88
N VAL A 275 -14.15 -9.72 4.46
CA VAL A 275 -15.20 -9.07 3.67
C VAL A 275 -15.86 -7.93 4.45
N LEU A 276 -16.15 -8.16 5.73
CA LEU A 276 -16.72 -7.13 6.60
C LEU A 276 -15.76 -5.95 6.76
N SER A 277 -14.50 -6.22 7.10
CA SER A 277 -13.46 -5.21 7.26
C SER A 277 -13.28 -4.39 5.98
N ALA A 278 -13.14 -5.05 4.82
CA ALA A 278 -13.04 -4.39 3.52
C ALA A 278 -14.28 -3.53 3.21
N THR A 279 -15.48 -4.00 3.55
CA THR A 279 -16.71 -3.24 3.32
C THR A 279 -16.74 -1.96 4.15
N ILE A 280 -16.42 -2.06 5.44
CA ILE A 280 -16.46 -0.88 6.32
C ILE A 280 -15.38 0.12 5.90
N PHE A 281 -14.16 -0.37 5.66
CA PHE A 281 -13.04 0.47 5.24
C PHE A 281 -13.33 1.20 3.92
N LEU A 282 -13.78 0.49 2.88
CA LEU A 282 -14.09 1.10 1.58
C LEU A 282 -15.31 2.02 1.64
N SER A 283 -16.29 1.74 2.52
CA SER A 283 -17.47 2.60 2.65
C SER A 283 -17.11 4.01 3.16
N GLY A 284 -16.11 4.10 4.05
CA GLY A 284 -15.51 5.37 4.46
C GLY A 284 -14.57 5.92 3.39
N GLY A 285 -13.51 5.17 3.06
CA GLY A 285 -12.37 5.59 2.22
C GLY A 285 -12.73 6.13 0.84
N ILE A 286 -13.70 5.50 0.15
CA ILE A 286 -14.04 5.90 -1.22
C ILE A 286 -14.59 7.34 -1.24
N ILE A 287 -15.51 7.69 -0.33
CA ILE A 287 -16.10 9.03 -0.27
C ILE A 287 -15.25 9.95 0.63
N GLY A 288 -14.58 9.40 1.63
CA GLY A 288 -13.71 10.11 2.55
C GLY A 288 -12.48 10.71 1.86
N THR A 289 -12.08 10.21 0.68
CA THR A 289 -11.11 10.85 -0.23
C THR A 289 -11.32 12.36 -0.38
N LEU A 290 -12.58 12.82 -0.32
CA LEU A 290 -12.96 14.21 -0.44
C LEU A 290 -12.43 15.11 0.71
N HIS A 291 -11.94 14.54 1.81
CA HIS A 291 -11.34 15.32 2.91
C HIS A 291 -10.05 16.05 2.53
N HIS A 292 -9.39 15.61 1.45
CA HIS A 292 -8.25 16.32 0.87
C HIS A 292 -8.64 17.51 0.01
N LEU A 293 -9.92 17.60 -0.35
CA LEU A 293 -10.41 18.56 -1.33
C LEU A 293 -11.11 19.77 -0.70
N TYR A 294 -11.33 19.78 0.63
CA TYR A 294 -12.10 20.81 1.34
C TYR A 294 -11.80 22.24 0.88
N PHE A 295 -10.51 22.55 0.71
CA PHE A 295 -10.02 23.89 0.43
C PHE A 295 -9.26 23.98 -0.90
N SER A 296 -9.56 23.09 -1.85
CA SER A 296 -8.94 23.01 -3.18
C SER A 296 -9.77 23.64 -4.30
N GLY A 297 -10.76 24.47 -3.96
CA GLY A 297 -11.68 25.10 -4.92
C GLY A 297 -12.96 24.29 -5.20
N THR A 298 -13.35 23.40 -4.29
CA THR A 298 -14.56 22.56 -4.43
C THR A 298 -15.80 23.17 -3.76
N PRO A 299 -17.02 22.83 -4.22
CA PRO A 299 -18.26 23.27 -3.58
C PRO A 299 -18.48 22.66 -2.19
N VAL A 300 -19.30 23.32 -1.36
CA VAL A 300 -19.54 22.98 0.07
C VAL A 300 -19.99 21.53 0.30
N PHE A 301 -20.72 20.92 -0.64
CA PHE A 301 -21.16 19.52 -0.46
C PHE A 301 -19.98 18.54 -0.42
N VAL A 302 -18.85 18.85 -1.08
CA VAL A 302 -17.63 18.03 -1.03
C VAL A 302 -17.06 18.03 0.38
N LEU A 303 -17.04 19.19 1.04
CA LEU A 303 -16.64 19.32 2.44
C LEU A 303 -17.57 18.54 3.37
N ALA A 304 -18.89 18.64 3.16
CA ALA A 304 -19.86 17.91 3.96
C ALA A 304 -19.68 16.38 3.83
N LEU A 305 -19.57 15.86 2.61
CA LEU A 305 -19.36 14.44 2.36
C LEU A 305 -18.00 13.95 2.87
N GLY A 306 -16.92 14.66 2.54
CA GLY A 306 -15.58 14.30 2.99
C GLY A 306 -15.49 14.22 4.50
N SER A 307 -16.08 15.18 5.24
CA SER A 307 -16.03 15.19 6.71
C SER A 307 -16.79 14.04 7.37
N VAL A 308 -17.97 13.70 6.85
CA VAL A 308 -18.77 12.61 7.40
C VAL A 308 -18.13 11.26 7.09
N PHE A 309 -17.72 11.02 5.85
CA PHE A 309 -17.23 9.70 5.43
C PHE A 309 -15.81 9.41 5.91
N SER A 310 -14.91 10.40 5.94
CA SER A 310 -13.58 10.23 6.56
C SER A 310 -13.66 9.99 8.07
N ALA A 311 -14.64 10.56 8.77
CA ALA A 311 -14.87 10.24 10.17
C ALA A 311 -15.28 8.77 10.39
N LEU A 312 -15.99 8.17 9.42
CA LEU A 312 -16.37 6.76 9.48
C LEU A 312 -15.16 5.83 9.28
N GLU A 313 -14.10 6.26 8.60
CA GLU A 313 -12.87 5.48 8.42
C GLU A 313 -12.13 5.24 9.73
N VAL A 314 -12.27 6.15 10.69
CA VAL A 314 -11.63 6.02 12.01
C VAL A 314 -12.34 4.97 12.87
N VAL A 315 -13.62 4.71 12.63
CA VAL A 315 -14.43 3.82 13.47
C VAL A 315 -13.87 2.40 13.51
N PRO A 316 -13.50 1.75 12.38
CA PRO A 316 -12.78 0.47 12.38
C PRO A 316 -11.45 0.49 13.12
N LEU A 317 -10.69 1.58 13.03
CA LEU A 317 -9.34 1.66 13.58
C LEU A 317 -9.33 1.51 15.10
N VAL A 318 -10.41 1.90 15.78
CA VAL A 318 -10.58 1.70 17.23
C VAL A 318 -10.68 0.22 17.61
N PHE A 319 -11.14 -0.65 16.70
CA PHE A 319 -11.28 -2.09 16.94
C PHE A 319 -10.04 -2.90 16.57
N VAL A 320 -9.04 -2.29 15.93
CA VAL A 320 -7.77 -2.93 15.54
C VAL A 320 -6.99 -3.45 16.77
N GLY A 321 -7.26 -2.92 17.96
CA GLY A 321 -6.73 -3.46 19.22
C GLY A 321 -7.14 -4.91 19.51
N TYR A 322 -8.36 -5.31 19.11
CA TYR A 322 -8.79 -6.71 19.22
C TYR A 322 -8.00 -7.62 18.28
N GLU A 323 -7.73 -7.17 17.05
CA GLU A 323 -6.90 -7.89 16.09
C GLU A 323 -5.46 -8.02 16.59
N ALA A 324 -4.88 -6.95 17.15
CA ALA A 324 -3.54 -6.95 17.73
C ALA A 324 -3.44 -7.95 18.89
N TRP A 325 -4.43 -7.96 19.79
CA TRP A 325 -4.49 -8.89 20.91
C TRP A 325 -4.59 -10.34 20.44
N GLU A 326 -5.46 -10.63 19.48
CA GLU A 326 -5.63 -11.99 18.95
C GLU A 326 -4.36 -12.46 18.24
N ASN A 327 -3.68 -11.60 17.47
CA ASN A 327 -2.39 -11.92 16.86
C ASN A 327 -1.32 -12.26 17.91
N ILE A 328 -1.26 -11.51 19.03
CA ILE A 328 -0.35 -11.81 20.14
C ILE A 328 -0.72 -13.14 20.80
N ARG A 329 -2.01 -13.40 21.04
CA ARG A 329 -2.49 -14.64 21.63
C ARG A 329 -2.12 -15.84 20.76
N LEU A 330 -2.40 -15.77 19.46
CA LEU A 330 -2.03 -16.80 18.47
C LEU A 330 -0.52 -17.03 18.43
N SER A 331 0.29 -15.97 18.57
CA SER A 331 1.76 -16.09 18.57
C SER A 331 2.32 -16.93 19.71
N ARG A 332 1.57 -17.01 20.82
CA ARG A 332 1.94 -17.75 22.03
C ARG A 332 1.30 -19.15 22.07
N ALA A 333 0.50 -19.51 21.07
CA ALA A 333 -0.27 -20.75 21.07
C ALA A 333 0.60 -22.02 21.02
N LYS A 334 1.72 -21.99 20.29
CA LYS A 334 2.65 -23.13 20.12
C LYS A 334 4.10 -22.66 19.97
N GLU A 335 5.06 -23.51 20.34
CA GLU A 335 6.51 -23.20 20.25
C GLU A 335 6.96 -22.89 18.82
N TRP A 336 6.44 -23.60 17.81
CA TRP A 336 6.83 -23.37 16.42
C TRP A 336 6.34 -22.02 15.89
N VAL A 337 5.21 -21.48 16.40
CA VAL A 337 4.70 -20.16 16.02
C VAL A 337 5.62 -19.05 16.52
N GLN A 338 6.34 -19.28 17.63
CA GLN A 338 7.32 -18.33 18.15
C GLN A 338 8.48 -18.08 17.18
N LYS A 339 8.71 -18.97 16.21
CA LYS A 339 9.68 -18.74 15.11
C LYS A 339 9.24 -17.60 14.18
N TYR A 340 7.94 -17.29 14.12
CA TYR A 340 7.35 -16.18 13.38
C TYR A 340 7.25 -14.88 14.21
N LYS A 341 7.99 -14.78 15.33
CA LYS A 341 7.96 -13.64 16.25
C LYS A 341 8.05 -12.28 15.53
N TRP A 342 9.01 -12.10 14.64
CA TRP A 342 9.24 -10.80 13.98
C TRP A 342 8.09 -10.39 13.06
N PRO A 343 7.64 -11.22 12.09
CA PRO A 343 6.45 -10.90 11.30
C PRO A 343 5.23 -10.55 12.15
N ILE A 344 4.97 -11.31 13.21
CA ILE A 344 3.84 -11.06 14.10
C ILE A 344 3.99 -9.72 14.82
N TYR A 345 5.19 -9.41 15.33
CA TYR A 345 5.44 -8.13 15.99
C TYR A 345 5.25 -6.95 15.03
N PHE A 346 5.66 -7.07 13.77
CA PHE A 346 5.35 -6.07 12.75
C PHE A 346 3.83 -5.94 12.52
N PHE A 347 3.05 -7.03 12.51
CA PHE A 347 1.59 -6.93 12.41
C PHE A 347 0.95 -6.24 13.62
N VAL A 348 1.47 -6.50 14.83
CA VAL A 348 1.05 -5.80 16.04
C VAL A 348 1.42 -4.31 15.97
N SER A 349 2.61 -3.98 15.48
CA SER A 349 3.03 -2.59 15.27
C SER A 349 2.18 -1.89 14.21
N VAL A 350 1.82 -2.57 13.11
CA VAL A 350 0.89 -2.06 12.09
C VAL A 350 -0.45 -1.76 12.75
N ALA A 351 -0.98 -2.67 13.55
CA ALA A 351 -2.25 -2.50 14.26
C ALA A 351 -2.21 -1.29 15.21
N PHE A 352 -1.11 -1.12 15.96
CA PHE A 352 -0.89 0.04 16.83
C PHE A 352 -0.82 1.35 16.04
N TRP A 353 -0.01 1.42 14.98
CA TRP A 353 0.16 2.63 14.18
C TRP A 353 -1.06 2.96 13.31
N LYS A 354 -1.90 1.99 12.97
CA LYS A 354 -3.24 2.24 12.41
C LYS A 354 -4.12 3.02 13.38
N LEU A 355 -4.16 2.61 14.65
CA LEU A 355 -4.93 3.33 15.66
C LEU A 355 -4.33 4.71 15.98
N VAL A 356 -3.04 4.79 16.23
CA VAL A 356 -2.38 6.04 16.69
C VAL A 356 -2.10 6.99 15.53
N GLY A 357 -1.49 6.50 14.44
CA GLY A 357 -1.15 7.29 13.27
C GLY A 357 -2.39 7.71 12.50
N ALA A 358 -3.09 6.76 11.88
CA ALA A 358 -4.26 7.07 11.05
C ALA A 358 -5.48 7.46 11.89
N GLY A 359 -5.77 6.74 12.99
CA GLY A 359 -6.93 7.03 13.83
C GLY A 359 -6.81 8.33 14.61
N LEU A 360 -5.85 8.42 15.54
CA LEU A 360 -5.72 9.57 16.43
C LEU A 360 -5.17 10.81 15.71
N PHE A 361 -3.98 10.71 15.11
CA PHE A 361 -3.37 11.87 14.45
C PHE A 361 -4.06 12.23 13.14
N GLY A 362 -4.55 11.26 12.37
CA GLY A 362 -5.37 11.53 11.20
C GLY A 362 -6.66 12.25 11.57
N PHE A 363 -7.39 11.79 12.59
CA PHE A 363 -8.63 12.48 13.00
C PHE A 363 -8.38 13.85 13.63
N MET A 364 -7.22 14.07 14.27
CA MET A 364 -6.85 15.40 14.79
C MET A 364 -6.89 16.48 13.71
N ILE A 365 -6.47 16.15 12.48
CA ILE A 365 -6.45 17.06 11.33
C ILE A 365 -7.64 16.87 10.39
N ASN A 366 -8.61 16.00 10.69
CA ASN A 366 -9.68 15.65 9.76
C ASN A 366 -10.89 16.62 9.73
N PRO A 367 -11.41 17.13 10.87
CA PRO A 367 -12.56 18.03 10.84
C PRO A 367 -12.27 19.30 10.04
N PRO A 368 -13.19 19.77 9.18
CA PRO A 368 -12.93 20.93 8.32
C PRO A 368 -12.46 22.18 9.08
N ILE A 369 -13.05 22.46 10.25
CA ILE A 369 -12.67 23.61 11.08
C ILE A 369 -11.24 23.50 11.61
N ALA A 370 -10.80 22.29 11.93
CA ALA A 370 -9.46 22.03 12.43
C ALA A 370 -8.46 22.10 11.26
N LEU A 371 -8.78 21.41 10.15
CA LEU A 371 -7.95 21.40 8.95
C LEU A 371 -7.78 22.80 8.35
N TYR A 372 -8.79 23.68 8.45
CA TYR A 372 -8.69 25.06 7.97
C TYR A 372 -7.46 25.82 8.51
N TYR A 373 -7.06 25.56 9.76
CA TYR A 373 -5.89 26.21 10.38
C TYR A 373 -4.60 25.36 10.32
N MET A 374 -4.73 24.06 10.03
CA MET A 374 -3.61 23.11 10.06
C MET A 374 -3.15 22.67 8.68
N GLN A 375 -3.94 22.95 7.64
CA GLN A 375 -3.60 22.59 6.27
C GLN A 375 -2.38 23.40 5.84
N GLY A 376 -1.23 22.73 5.74
CA GLY A 376 0.04 23.30 5.33
C GLY A 376 0.15 23.51 3.82
N LEU A 377 -0.90 24.06 3.20
CA LEU A 377 -0.89 24.52 1.81
C LEU A 377 -0.12 25.84 1.66
#